data_AF-A0A920DZ75-F1
#
_entry.id   AF-A0A920DZ75-F1
#
_cell.length_a   1.000
_cell.length_b   1.000
_cell.length_c   1.000
_cell.angle_alpha   90.00
_cell.angle_beta   90.00
_cell.angle_gamma   90.00
#
_symmetry.space_group_name_H-M   'P 1'
#
loop_
_entity.id
_entity.type
_entity.pdbx_description
1 polymer ?
#
loop_
_entity_poly.entity_id
_entity_poly.type
_entity_poly.pdbx_seq_one_letter_code
_entity_poly.pdbx_strand_id
1 'polypeptide(L)'
;MHHLNTKNTEVQRHFHNLNERNISTTAEGIVVLEGSIEIEIYDNSKNFLETIALNEKDSILMLAGGHKIIVLEDSKFIEFKQGPYDSEIDKTLF
;
A
#
# COMPACT_ATOMS: atom_id res chain seq x y z
N MET A 1 13.22 -6.72 0.32
CA MET A 1 14.64 -6.54 0.73
C MET A 1 14.73 -5.23 1.49
N HIS A 2 15.40 -5.22 2.64
CA HIS A 2 15.71 -3.99 3.37
C HIS A 2 17.13 -3.55 2.99
N HIS A 3 17.29 -2.32 2.51
CA HIS A 3 18.57 -1.78 2.08
C HIS A 3 18.95 -0.59 2.95
N LEU A 4 20.11 -0.67 3.62
CA LEU A 4 20.77 0.49 4.22
C LEU A 4 21.82 0.99 3.24
N ASN A 5 21.44 1.95 2.40
CA ASN A 5 22.32 2.52 1.39
C ASN A 5 23.03 3.75 1.94
N THR A 6 24.30 3.91 1.57
CA THR A 6 25.09 5.10 1.90
C THR A 6 25.08 6.10 0.75
N LYS A 7 25.50 7.34 1.02
CA LYS A 7 25.71 8.33 -0.04
C LYS A 7 26.66 7.78 -1.11
N ASN A 8 26.31 7.95 -2.38
CA ASN A 8 27.00 7.41 -3.56
C ASN A 8 26.86 5.89 -3.79
N THR A 9 25.98 5.19 -3.07
CA THR A 9 25.61 3.82 -3.45
C THR A 9 24.82 3.85 -4.76
N GLU A 10 25.33 3.16 -5.79
CA GLU A 10 24.65 3.02 -7.08
C GLU A 10 23.85 1.72 -7.13
N VAL A 11 22.54 1.83 -7.37
CA VAL A 11 21.71 0.68 -7.75
C VAL A 11 21.91 0.44 -9.24
N GLN A 12 22.33 -0.78 -9.60
CA GLN A 12 22.62 -1.15 -10.98
C GLN A 12 21.41 -0.92 -11.89
N ARG A 13 21.66 -0.43 -13.12
CA ARG A 13 20.62 -0.29 -14.14
C ARG A 13 20.04 -1.67 -14.46
N HIS A 14 18.73 -1.81 -14.37
CA HIS A 14 18.04 -3.05 -14.71
C HIS A 14 16.67 -2.76 -15.33
N PHE A 15 16.22 -3.69 -16.16
CA PHE A 15 14.83 -3.77 -16.62
C PHE A 15 14.16 -4.92 -15.91
N HIS A 16 12.87 -4.79 -15.63
CA HIS A 16 12.06 -5.93 -15.23
C HIS A 16 11.68 -6.72 -16.48
N ASN A 17 12.00 -8.01 -16.49
CA ASN A 17 11.66 -8.88 -17.62
C ASN A 17 10.14 -9.04 -17.75
N LEU A 18 9.69 -9.25 -18.98
CA LEU A 18 8.32 -9.67 -19.24
C LEU A 18 8.09 -11.02 -18.56
N ASN A 19 7.05 -11.10 -17.74
CA ASN A 19 6.64 -12.30 -17.05
C ASN A 19 5.12 -12.36 -17.10
N GLU A 20 4.56 -13.53 -17.44
CA GLU A 20 3.14 -13.79 -17.26
C GLU A 20 2.83 -13.88 -15.76
N ARG A 21 1.81 -13.16 -15.31
CA ARG A 21 1.34 -13.15 -13.92
C ARG A 21 -0.17 -13.24 -13.92
N ASN A 22 -0.71 -14.14 -13.12
CA ASN A 22 -2.15 -14.19 -12.84
C ASN A 22 -2.42 -13.33 -11.59
N ILE A 23 -3.20 -12.27 -11.77
CA ILE A 23 -3.57 -11.32 -10.71
C ILE A 23 -5.09 -11.40 -10.58
N SER A 24 -5.57 -11.84 -9.40
CA SER A 24 -7.00 -12.03 -9.12
C SER A 24 -7.58 -10.96 -8.20
N THR A 25 -6.74 -10.10 -7.64
CA THR A 25 -7.09 -9.04 -6.69
C THR A 25 -6.13 -7.87 -6.87
N THR A 26 -6.44 -6.74 -6.26
CA THR A 26 -5.62 -5.52 -6.34
C THR A 26 -4.88 -5.30 -5.03
N ALA A 27 -3.55 -5.33 -5.07
CA ALA A 27 -2.73 -4.85 -3.95
C ALA A 27 -2.70 -3.32 -3.91
N GLU A 28 -2.63 -2.76 -2.70
CA GLU A 28 -2.61 -1.32 -2.45
C GLU A 28 -1.48 -0.95 -1.49
N GLY A 29 -0.68 0.05 -1.84
CA GLY A 29 0.35 0.62 -0.98
C GLY A 29 0.06 2.06 -0.63
N ILE A 30 0.43 2.49 0.57
CA ILE A 30 0.31 3.87 1.05
C ILE A 30 1.66 4.32 1.61
N VAL A 31 2.05 5.55 1.30
CA VAL A 31 3.20 6.23 1.93
C VAL A 31 2.72 7.57 2.49
N VAL A 32 2.93 7.78 3.79
CA VAL A 32 2.59 9.05 4.45
C VAL A 32 3.75 10.02 4.29
N LEU A 33 3.47 11.17 3.67
CA LEU A 33 4.45 12.24 3.46
C LEU A 33 4.45 13.23 4.62
N GLU A 34 3.28 13.58 5.13
CA GLU A 34 3.02 14.56 6.20
C GLU A 34 1.78 14.12 7.00
N GLY A 35 1.75 14.38 8.31
CA GLY A 35 0.63 14.05 9.20
C GLY A 35 0.60 12.61 9.70
N SER A 36 -0.60 12.15 10.07
CA SER A 36 -0.85 10.83 10.64
C SER A 36 -2.21 10.27 10.23
N ILE A 37 -2.23 9.00 9.83
CA ILE A 37 -3.42 8.25 9.46
C ILE A 37 -3.48 6.95 10.25
N GLU A 38 -4.67 6.39 10.35
CA GLU A 38 -4.93 5.08 10.95
C GLU A 38 -5.59 4.19 9.91
N ILE A 39 -5.15 2.93 9.85
CA ILE A 39 -5.63 1.91 8.92
C ILE A 39 -6.28 0.81 9.74
N GLU A 40 -7.60 0.65 9.60
CA GLU A 40 -8.27 -0.57 10.04
C GLU A 40 -8.06 -1.66 8.98
N ILE A 41 -7.64 -2.86 9.38
CA ILE A 41 -7.32 -3.98 8.49
C ILE A 41 -8.36 -5.09 8.67
N TYR A 42 -8.80 -5.65 7.54
CA TYR A 42 -9.80 -6.70 7.47
C TYR A 42 -9.28 -7.91 6.68
N ASP A 43 -9.69 -9.11 7.09
CA ASP A 43 -9.42 -10.33 6.32
C ASP A 43 -10.33 -10.45 5.07
N ASN A 44 -10.11 -11.51 4.27
CA ASN A 44 -10.93 -11.78 3.06
C ASN A 44 -12.40 -12.12 3.36
N SER A 45 -12.74 -12.43 4.62
CA SER A 45 -14.11 -12.65 5.08
C SER A 45 -14.74 -11.38 5.68
N LYS A 46 -14.06 -10.23 5.54
CA LYS A 46 -14.47 -8.92 6.09
C LYS A 46 -14.47 -8.87 7.62
N ASN A 47 -13.75 -9.78 8.30
CA ASN A 47 -13.57 -9.68 9.74
C ASN A 47 -12.47 -8.66 10.04
N PHE A 48 -12.72 -7.78 11.02
CA PHE A 48 -11.70 -6.89 11.55
C PHE A 48 -10.54 -7.70 12.16
N LEU A 49 -9.32 -7.30 11.87
CA LEU A 49 -8.10 -7.91 12.40
C LEU A 49 -7.43 -7.00 13.42
N GLU A 50 -7.02 -5.82 12.97
CA GLU A 50 -6.30 -4.86 13.79
C GLU A 50 -6.37 -3.45 13.19
N THR A 51 -5.86 -2.50 13.97
CA THR A 51 -5.75 -1.10 13.59
C THR A 51 -4.29 -0.67 13.70
N ILE A 52 -3.75 -0.06 12.65
CA ILE A 52 -2.36 0.38 12.57
C ILE A 52 -2.30 1.88 12.30
N ALA A 53 -1.57 2.62 13.13
CA ALA A 53 -1.25 4.02 12.86
C ALA A 53 -0.01 4.14 11.96
N LEU A 54 -0.08 4.97 10.93
CA LEU A 54 1.01 5.36 10.05
C LEU A 54 1.27 6.86 10.22
N ASN A 55 2.49 7.20 10.63
CA ASN A 55 2.92 8.59 10.81
C ASN A 55 3.78 9.03 9.62
N GLU A 56 4.23 10.29 9.65
CA GLU A 56 5.17 10.83 8.67
C GLU A 56 6.34 9.86 8.38
N LYS A 57 6.54 9.53 7.09
CA LYS A 57 7.55 8.60 6.55
C LYS A 57 7.27 7.10 6.76
N ASP A 58 6.15 6.74 7.37
CA ASP A 58 5.69 5.36 7.40
C ASP A 58 5.06 4.96 6.05
N SER A 59 5.04 3.65 5.80
CA SER A 59 4.40 3.08 4.63
C SER A 59 3.81 1.71 4.93
N ILE A 60 2.76 1.35 4.22
CA ILE A 60 2.14 0.03 4.28
C ILE A 60 1.92 -0.50 2.86
N LEU A 61 2.03 -1.82 2.68
CA LEU A 61 1.62 -2.54 1.49
C LEU A 61 0.63 -3.63 1.89
N MET A 62 -0.58 -3.53 1.37
CA MET A 62 -1.69 -4.46 1.63
C MET A 62 -1.87 -5.33 0.38
N LEU A 63 -1.60 -6.63 0.52
CA LEU A 63 -1.61 -7.58 -0.61
C LEU A 63 -2.98 -8.22 -0.86
N ALA A 64 -3.82 -8.29 0.16
CA ALA A 64 -5.15 -8.90 0.15
C ALA A 64 -5.97 -8.36 1.34
N GLY A 65 -7.24 -8.78 1.43
CA GLY A 65 -8.16 -8.33 2.47
C GLY A 65 -8.82 -7.01 2.11
N GLY A 66 -9.16 -6.23 3.14
CA GLY A 66 -9.71 -4.89 2.98
C GLY A 66 -9.17 -3.94 4.03
N HIS A 67 -9.35 -2.65 3.81
CA HIS A 67 -8.91 -1.62 4.73
C HIS A 67 -9.81 -0.40 4.71
N LYS A 68 -9.77 0.35 5.81
CA LYS A 68 -10.38 1.68 5.93
C LYS A 68 -9.31 2.64 6.43
N ILE A 69 -9.24 3.80 5.78
CA ILE A 69 -8.31 4.87 6.15
C ILE A 69 -9.07 5.88 7.00
N ILE A 70 -8.51 6.23 8.16
CA ILE A 70 -8.98 7.28 9.05
C ILE A 70 -7.88 8.32 9.12
N VAL A 71 -8.19 9.56 8.78
CA VAL A 71 -7.23 10.68 8.86
C VAL A 71 -7.29 11.24 10.29
N LEU A 72 -6.19 11.14 11.03
CA LEU A 72 -6.14 11.56 12.44
C LEU A 72 -5.87 13.06 12.60
N GLU A 73 -5.12 13.64 11.66
CA GLU A 73 -4.81 15.07 11.54
C GLU A 73 -4.61 15.44 10.07
N ASP A 74 -4.50 16.73 9.73
CA ASP A 74 -4.24 17.19 8.36
C ASP A 74 -3.02 16.45 7.78
N SER A 75 -3.29 15.60 6.78
CA SER A 75 -2.32 14.62 6.30
C SER A 75 -2.18 14.65 4.79
N LYS A 76 -0.98 14.28 4.33
CA LYS A 76 -0.66 14.11 2.91
C LYS A 76 -0.01 12.75 2.73
N PHE A 77 -0.63 11.90 1.93
CA PHE A 77 -0.13 10.57 1.62
C PHE A 77 -0.31 10.26 0.12
N ILE A 78 0.48 9.32 -0.38
CA ILE A 78 0.37 8.80 -1.75
C ILE A 78 -0.14 7.37 -1.68
N GLU A 79 -1.17 7.08 -2.45
CA GLU A 79 -1.65 5.73 -2.70
C GLU A 79 -1.12 5.18 -4.02
N PHE A 80 -0.75 3.90 -4.03
CA PHE A 80 -0.35 3.14 -5.20
C PHE A 80 -1.24 1.91 -5.29
N LYS A 81 -1.79 1.61 -6.47
CA LYS A 81 -2.60 0.40 -6.70
C LYS A 81 -1.95 -0.46 -7.78
N GLN A 82 -2.00 -1.78 -7.58
CA GLN A 82 -1.53 -2.75 -8.57
C GLN A 82 -2.33 -2.59 -9.86
N GLY A 83 -1.63 -2.41 -10.97
CA GLY A 83 -2.24 -2.24 -12.28
C GLY A 83 -2.49 -3.56 -13.02
N PRO A 84 -3.35 -3.53 -14.07
CA PRO A 84 -4.27 -2.43 -14.38
C PRO A 84 -5.32 -2.28 -13.28
N TYR A 85 -5.61 -1.05 -12.86
CA TYR A 85 -6.60 -0.76 -11.83
C TYR A 85 -7.87 -0.19 -12.46
N ASP A 86 -9.01 -0.74 -12.06
CA ASP A 86 -10.35 -0.27 -12.45
C ASP A 86 -11.22 -0.14 -11.20
N SER A 87 -11.56 1.11 -10.85
CA SER A 87 -12.31 1.43 -9.65
C SER A 87 -13.73 0.83 -9.60
N GLU A 88 -14.33 0.47 -10.74
CA GLU A 88 -15.68 -0.10 -10.77
C GLU A 88 -15.70 -1.57 -10.36
N ILE A 89 -14.63 -2.32 -10.66
CA ILE A 89 -14.57 -3.78 -10.46
C ILE A 89 -13.57 -4.20 -9.37
N ASP A 90 -12.57 -3.37 -9.07
CA ASP A 90 -11.50 -3.71 -8.12
C ASP A 90 -11.82 -3.34 -6.67
N LYS A 91 -12.97 -2.70 -6.41
CA LYS A 91 -13.34 -2.25 -5.07
C LYS A 91 -14.80 -2.56 -4.73
N THR A 92 -15.00 -3.18 -3.57
CA THR A 92 -16.31 -3.29 -2.93
C THR A 92 -16.25 -2.55 -1.59
N LEU A 93 -17.21 -1.66 -1.35
CA LEU A 93 -17.37 -0.98 -0.05
C LEU A 93 -18.17 -1.86 0.90
N PHE A 94 -17.78 -1.88 2.17
CA PHE A 94 -18.48 -2.59 3.25
C PHE A 94 -18.29 -1.87 4.58
#